data_AF-A0A497EW01-F1
#
_entry.id   AF-A0A497EW01-F1
#
_cell.length_a   1.000
_cell.length_b   1.000
_cell.length_c   1.000
_cell.angle_alpha   90.00
_cell.angle_beta   90.00
_cell.angle_gamma   90.00
#
_symmetry.space_group_name_H-M   'P 1'
#
loop_
_entity.id
_entity.type
_entity.pdbx_description
1 polymer ?
#
loop_
_entity_poly.entity_id
_entity_poly.type
_entity_poly.pdbx_seq_one_letter_code
_entity_poly.pdbx_strand_id
1 'polypeptide(L)'
;MLYRSFKLTNVLIKIENPESRPLTYRKLKITDDEAITQYYKAITEGEDAKSALTSAMSTLKMGEDAEIPLSSLSDATGMIMLTIRDRAIHPTLIIFNCKSLKQLNLQLALTQILQEDISLSLGLEPNMIVAFTPKIRLDQSEV
;
A
#
# COMPACT_ATOMS: atom_id res chain seq x y z
N MET A 1 18.98 16.38 24.32
CA MET A 1 18.24 16.74 23.09
C MET A 1 17.18 15.68 22.86
N LEU A 2 15.93 15.94 23.28
CA LEU A 2 14.83 14.97 23.15
C LEU A 2 14.39 14.92 21.69
N TYR A 3 14.77 13.86 20.96
CA TYR A 3 14.20 13.57 19.65
C TYR A 3 12.69 13.29 19.84
N ARG A 4 11.84 14.28 19.53
CA ARG A 4 10.40 14.04 19.40
C ARG A 4 10.21 13.05 18.27
N SER A 5 9.85 11.82 18.61
CA SER A 5 9.33 10.81 17.66
C SER A 5 8.17 11.44 16.88
N PHE A 6 8.41 11.73 15.61
CA PHE A 6 7.36 12.20 14.71
C PHE A 6 6.51 10.99 14.33
N LYS A 7 5.34 10.83 14.96
CA LYS A 7 4.40 9.77 14.62
C LYS A 7 3.53 10.26 13.46
N LEU A 8 3.58 9.54 12.33
CA LEU A 8 2.72 9.80 11.16
C LEU A 8 1.35 9.20 11.42
N THR A 9 0.58 9.87 12.25
CA THR A 9 -0.77 9.45 12.64
C THR A 9 -1.81 10.46 12.20
N ASN A 10 -2.98 9.95 11.81
CA ASN A 10 -4.11 10.70 11.27
C ASN A 10 -3.74 11.52 10.03
N VAL A 11 -2.91 10.93 9.15
CA VAL A 11 -2.54 11.54 7.87
C VAL A 11 -3.34 10.86 6.76
N LEU A 12 -4.01 11.67 5.95
CA LEU A 12 -4.62 11.24 4.69
C LEU A 12 -3.76 11.76 3.53
N ILE A 13 -3.37 10.88 2.64
CA ILE A 13 -2.54 11.16 1.47
C ILE A 13 -3.31 10.73 0.25
N LYS A 14 -3.41 11.64 -0.73
CA LYS A 14 -3.96 11.35 -2.05
C LYS A 14 -2.85 11.49 -3.08
N ILE A 15 -2.65 10.47 -3.90
CA ILE A 15 -1.75 10.46 -5.04
C ILE A 15 -2.63 10.40 -6.27
N GLU A 16 -2.74 11.51 -7.02
CA GLU A 16 -3.68 11.61 -8.15
C GLU A 16 -3.17 10.93 -9.42
N ASN A 17 -1.87 11.02 -9.68
CA ASN A 17 -1.20 10.50 -10.87
C ASN A 17 -0.06 9.58 -10.43
N PRO A 18 -0.34 8.37 -9.94
CA PRO A 18 0.70 7.47 -9.45
C PRO A 18 1.77 7.19 -10.50
N GLU A 19 1.39 6.98 -11.76
CA GLU A 19 2.27 6.70 -12.90
C GLU A 19 3.29 7.81 -13.20
N SER A 20 3.03 9.04 -12.74
CA SER A 20 3.85 10.22 -13.01
C SER A 20 4.90 10.52 -11.93
N ARG A 21 4.98 9.74 -10.84
CA ARG A 21 5.88 10.02 -9.71
C ARG A 21 7.11 9.08 -9.71
N PRO A 22 8.28 9.53 -9.19
CA PRO A 22 9.29 8.57 -8.76
C PRO A 22 8.67 7.69 -7.65
N LEU A 23 8.84 6.37 -7.77
CA LEU A 23 8.27 5.37 -6.86
C LEU A 23 8.63 5.67 -5.40
N THR A 24 9.78 6.33 -5.18
CA THR A 24 10.31 6.62 -3.86
C THR A 24 10.83 8.05 -3.71
N TYR A 25 10.67 8.62 -2.51
CA TYR A 25 11.33 9.88 -2.15
C TYR A 25 12.81 9.65 -1.83
N ARG A 26 13.68 9.87 -2.83
CA ARG A 26 15.13 9.60 -2.77
C ARG A 26 15.86 10.13 -1.53
N LYS A 27 15.40 11.25 -0.92
CA LYS A 27 16.01 11.78 0.32
C LYS A 27 15.83 10.86 1.53
N LEU A 28 14.91 9.90 1.48
CA LEU A 28 14.71 8.87 2.51
C LEU A 28 15.59 7.63 2.30
N LYS A 29 16.50 7.65 1.31
CA LYS A 29 17.42 6.54 0.99
C LYS A 29 16.68 5.22 0.73
N ILE A 30 15.49 5.30 0.14
CA ILE A 30 14.89 4.18 -0.59
C ILE A 30 15.05 4.54 -2.05
N THR A 31 15.58 3.62 -2.85
CA THR A 31 15.61 3.76 -4.31
C THR A 31 14.41 3.06 -4.92
N ASP A 32 14.05 3.47 -6.14
CA ASP A 32 13.02 2.80 -6.93
C ASP A 32 13.38 1.31 -7.12
N ASP A 33 14.65 1.01 -7.37
CA ASP A 33 15.19 -0.37 -7.46
C ASP A 33 14.98 -1.18 -6.18
N GLU A 34 15.14 -0.57 -4.99
CA GLU A 34 14.93 -1.25 -3.70
C GLU A 34 13.46 -1.64 -3.54
N ALA A 35 12.53 -0.73 -3.87
CA ALA A 35 11.09 -0.99 -3.80
C ALA A 35 10.66 -2.06 -4.82
N ILE A 36 11.15 -1.98 -6.05
CA ILE A 36 10.89 -2.96 -7.12
C ILE A 36 11.41 -4.34 -6.71
N THR A 37 12.66 -4.41 -6.25
CA THR A 37 13.28 -5.67 -5.82
C THR A 37 12.51 -6.28 -4.66
N GLN A 38 12.11 -5.47 -3.68
CA GLN A 38 11.33 -5.94 -2.55
C GLN A 38 9.96 -6.48 -2.99
N TYR A 39 9.24 -5.76 -3.86
CA TYR A 39 7.95 -6.21 -4.38
C TYR A 39 8.08 -7.56 -5.08
N TYR A 40 8.96 -7.66 -6.08
CA TYR A 40 9.11 -8.89 -6.85
C TYR A 40 9.58 -10.05 -5.99
N LYS A 41 10.53 -9.82 -5.09
CA LYS A 41 10.95 -10.84 -4.13
C LYS A 41 9.79 -11.35 -3.28
N ALA A 42 8.92 -10.45 -2.79
CA ALA A 42 7.76 -10.84 -1.99
C ALA A 42 6.80 -11.73 -2.81
N ILE A 43 6.47 -11.36 -4.05
CA ILE A 43 5.49 -12.12 -4.85
C ILE A 43 6.06 -13.39 -5.52
N THR A 44 7.39 -13.51 -5.69
CA THR A 44 8.02 -14.69 -6.30
C THR A 44 8.51 -15.70 -5.26
N GLU A 45 9.13 -15.24 -4.18
CA GLU A 45 9.72 -16.10 -3.14
C GLU A 45 8.83 -16.22 -1.89
N GLY A 46 7.93 -15.26 -1.66
CA GLY A 46 7.04 -15.24 -0.49
C GLY A 46 5.73 -15.98 -0.72
N GLU A 47 5.54 -17.10 -0.02
CA GLU A 47 4.30 -17.89 -0.08
C GLU A 47 3.07 -17.06 0.36
N ASP A 48 3.21 -16.26 1.41
CA ASP A 48 2.14 -15.40 1.94
C ASP A 48 1.69 -14.31 0.95
N ALA A 49 2.65 -13.64 0.30
CA ALA A 49 2.34 -12.61 -0.71
C ALA A 49 1.68 -13.21 -1.93
N LYS A 50 2.19 -14.34 -2.43
CA LYS A 50 1.60 -15.03 -3.57
C LYS A 50 0.18 -15.49 -3.29
N SER A 51 -0.06 -16.07 -2.11
CA SER A 51 -1.38 -16.53 -1.68
C SER A 51 -2.36 -15.35 -1.52
N ALA A 52 -1.94 -14.28 -0.83
CA ALA A 52 -2.76 -13.08 -0.65
C ALA A 52 -3.13 -12.43 -1.99
N LEU A 53 -2.17 -12.30 -2.91
CA LEU A 53 -2.43 -11.75 -4.23
C LEU A 53 -3.37 -12.65 -5.04
N THR A 54 -3.16 -13.97 -5.04
CA THR A 54 -4.03 -14.91 -5.75
C THR A 54 -5.47 -14.84 -5.22
N SER A 55 -5.63 -14.77 -3.89
CA SER A 55 -6.94 -14.63 -3.24
C SER A 55 -7.61 -13.30 -3.63
N ALA A 56 -6.89 -12.19 -3.52
CA ALA A 56 -7.39 -10.88 -3.91
C ALA A 56 -7.81 -10.86 -5.39
N MET A 57 -6.99 -11.39 -6.29
CA MET A 57 -7.31 -11.47 -7.72
C MET A 57 -8.53 -12.34 -8.04
N SER A 58 -8.79 -13.38 -7.23
CA SER A 58 -9.97 -14.24 -7.41
C SER A 58 -11.29 -13.57 -7.00
N THR A 59 -11.20 -12.57 -6.10
CA THR A 59 -12.33 -11.81 -5.57
C THR A 59 -12.51 -10.46 -6.25
N LEU A 60 -11.47 -9.95 -6.91
CA LEU A 60 -11.48 -8.63 -7.54
C LEU A 60 -12.49 -8.57 -8.71
N LYS A 61 -13.60 -7.86 -8.47
CA LYS A 61 -14.67 -7.61 -9.44
C LYS A 61 -15.06 -6.13 -9.43
N MET A 62 -15.76 -5.69 -10.47
CA MET A 62 -16.31 -4.33 -10.55
C MET A 62 -17.19 -4.04 -9.33
N GLY A 63 -16.85 -3.00 -8.58
CA GLY A 63 -17.60 -2.55 -7.40
C GLY A 63 -17.40 -3.37 -6.12
N GLU A 64 -16.62 -4.45 -6.15
CA GLU A 64 -16.24 -5.23 -4.96
C GLU A 64 -14.83 -4.86 -4.50
N ASP A 65 -14.58 -4.99 -3.19
CA ASP A 65 -13.28 -4.75 -2.59
C ASP A 65 -12.52 -6.07 -2.44
N ALA A 66 -11.26 -6.08 -2.88
CA ALA A 66 -10.32 -7.16 -2.60
C ALA A 66 -9.25 -6.66 -1.62
N GLU A 67 -8.89 -7.48 -0.65
CA GLU A 67 -7.98 -7.09 0.43
C GLU A 67 -6.63 -7.81 0.33
N ILE A 68 -5.55 -7.07 0.54
CA ILE A 68 -4.18 -7.59 0.65
C ILE A 68 -3.57 -7.08 1.96
N PRO A 69 -3.18 -7.96 2.89
CA PRO A 69 -2.46 -7.55 4.09
C PRO A 69 -1.11 -6.91 3.74
N LEU A 70 -0.78 -5.78 4.38
CA LEU A 70 0.54 -5.14 4.18
C LEU A 70 1.71 -6.03 4.63
N SER A 71 1.44 -6.88 5.62
CA SER A 71 2.40 -7.85 6.16
C SER A 71 2.88 -8.86 5.12
N SER A 72 2.11 -9.06 4.05
CA SER A 72 2.49 -9.95 2.95
C SER A 72 3.58 -9.34 2.06
N LEU A 73 3.68 -8.00 1.97
CA LEU A 73 4.64 -7.30 1.10
C LEU A 73 5.79 -6.63 1.87
N SER A 74 5.64 -6.44 3.18
CA SER A 74 6.61 -5.73 4.03
C SER A 74 6.34 -5.93 5.52
N ASP A 75 7.21 -5.41 6.39
CA ASP A 75 7.02 -5.44 7.85
C ASP A 75 5.94 -4.47 8.38
N ALA A 76 5.13 -3.87 7.50
CA ALA A 76 4.05 -2.98 7.89
C ALA A 76 2.79 -3.75 8.29
N THR A 77 2.01 -3.17 9.20
CA THR A 77 0.70 -3.72 9.60
C THR A 77 -0.39 -2.85 8.99
N GLY A 78 -1.42 -3.47 8.41
CA GLY A 78 -2.46 -2.76 7.69
C GLY A 78 -2.98 -3.56 6.52
N MET A 79 -3.69 -2.87 5.62
CA MET A 79 -4.29 -3.48 4.43
C MET A 79 -4.20 -2.56 3.22
N ILE A 80 -4.10 -3.18 2.04
CA ILE A 80 -4.41 -2.58 0.75
C ILE A 80 -5.79 -3.08 0.37
N MET A 81 -6.74 -2.18 0.17
CA MET A 81 -8.02 -2.47 -0.45
C MET A 81 -7.93 -2.08 -1.92
N LEU A 82 -8.28 -2.99 -2.81
CA LEU A 82 -8.33 -2.77 -4.24
C LEU A 82 -9.78 -2.77 -4.68
N THR A 83 -10.22 -1.68 -5.30
CA THR A 83 -11.55 -1.58 -5.90
C THR A 83 -11.43 -1.31 -7.39
N ILE A 84 -12.19 -2.02 -8.23
CA ILE A 84 -12.31 -1.68 -9.65
C ILE A 84 -13.54 -0.78 -9.84
N ARG A 85 -13.33 0.40 -10.43
CA ARG A 85 -14.40 1.31 -10.87
C ARG A 85 -13.99 1.99 -12.17
N ASP A 86 -14.93 2.13 -13.09
CA ASP A 86 -14.75 2.84 -14.36
C ASP A 86 -13.54 2.33 -15.18
N ARG A 87 -13.36 1.00 -15.22
CA ARG A 87 -12.21 0.32 -15.85
C ARG A 87 -10.84 0.73 -15.30
N ALA A 88 -10.80 1.19 -14.06
CA ALA A 88 -9.58 1.57 -13.38
C ALA A 88 -9.48 0.92 -11.99
N ILE A 89 -8.26 0.72 -11.50
CA ILE A 89 -7.98 0.19 -10.17
C ILE A 89 -7.76 1.35 -9.20
N HIS A 90 -8.45 1.33 -8.06
CA HIS A 90 -8.42 2.34 -7.01
C HIS A 90 -7.88 1.73 -5.70
N PRO A 91 -6.55 1.81 -5.44
CA PRO A 91 -5.99 1.32 -4.19
C PRO A 91 -6.28 2.27 -3.02
N THR A 92 -6.78 1.71 -1.93
CA THR A 92 -6.87 2.38 -0.63
C THR A 92 -5.98 1.67 0.38
N LEU A 93 -5.03 2.41 0.94
CA LEU A 93 -4.00 1.91 1.84
C LEU A 93 -4.32 2.35 3.26
N ILE A 94 -4.43 1.41 4.19
CA ILE A 94 -4.56 1.71 5.62
C ILE A 94 -3.33 1.17 6.32
N ILE A 95 -2.50 2.06 6.86
CA ILE A 95 -1.25 1.69 7.54
C ILE A 95 -1.41 1.91 9.04
N PHE A 96 -1.52 0.82 9.78
CA PHE A 96 -1.56 0.84 11.24
C PHE A 96 -0.15 1.08 11.81
N ASN A 97 -0.08 1.94 12.83
CA ASN A 97 1.15 2.20 13.56
C ASN A 97 2.35 2.60 12.68
N CYS A 98 2.13 3.44 11.67
CA CYS A 98 3.19 3.93 10.78
C CYS A 98 4.34 4.58 11.59
N LYS A 99 5.51 3.92 11.60
CA LYS A 99 6.65 4.24 12.48
C LYS A 99 7.54 5.35 11.94
N SER A 100 7.56 5.54 10.61
CA SER A 100 8.47 6.48 9.97
C SER A 100 8.02 6.89 8.56
N LEU A 101 8.54 8.02 8.07
CA LEU A 101 8.38 8.45 6.67
C LEU A 101 8.97 7.42 5.70
N LYS A 102 10.05 6.73 6.09
CA LYS A 102 10.66 5.66 5.28
C LYS A 102 9.65 4.52 5.06
N GLN A 103 9.00 4.06 6.13
CA GLN A 103 7.97 3.03 6.04
C GLN A 103 6.81 3.49 5.16
N LEU A 104 6.26 4.69 5.40
CA LEU A 104 5.18 5.25 4.58
C LEU A 104 5.56 5.29 3.09
N ASN A 105 6.73 5.84 2.77
CA ASN A 105 7.22 5.95 1.39
C ASN A 105 7.35 4.59 0.72
N LEU A 106 7.87 3.58 1.43
CA LEU A 106 7.93 2.21 0.93
C LEU A 106 6.54 1.62 0.69
N GLN A 107 5.58 1.81 1.60
CA GLN A 107 4.22 1.29 1.41
C GLN A 107 3.53 1.90 0.19
N LEU A 108 3.71 3.21 -0.03
CA LEU A 108 3.19 3.88 -1.22
C LEU A 108 3.83 3.34 -2.50
N ALA A 109 5.15 3.13 -2.49
CA ALA A 109 5.88 2.56 -3.62
C ALA A 109 5.40 1.14 -3.97
N LEU A 110 5.29 0.26 -2.97
CA LEU A 110 4.81 -1.11 -3.14
C LEU A 110 3.37 -1.14 -3.67
N THR A 111 2.52 -0.25 -3.18
CA THR A 111 1.12 -0.13 -3.63
C THR A 111 1.04 0.33 -5.08
N GLN A 112 1.90 1.26 -5.49
CA GLN A 112 1.98 1.71 -6.87
C GLN A 112 2.43 0.58 -7.80
N ILE A 113 3.50 -0.14 -7.46
CA ILE A 113 4.01 -1.26 -8.26
C ILE A 113 2.93 -2.35 -8.39
N LEU A 114 2.28 -2.71 -7.28
CA LEU A 114 1.16 -3.65 -7.26
C LEU A 114 0.03 -3.20 -8.19
N GLN A 115 -0.35 -1.93 -8.12
CA GLN A 115 -1.41 -1.39 -8.96
C GLN A 115 -1.05 -1.47 -10.45
N GLU A 116 0.17 -1.11 -10.82
CA GLU A 116 0.66 -1.19 -12.20
C GLU A 116 0.64 -2.64 -12.71
N ASP A 117 1.12 -3.58 -11.90
CA ASP A 117 1.17 -5.01 -12.22
C ASP A 117 -0.23 -5.61 -12.46
N ILE A 118 -1.18 -5.31 -11.57
CA ILE A 118 -2.57 -5.75 -11.73
C ILE A 118 -3.24 -5.03 -12.91
N SER A 119 -2.97 -3.74 -13.10
CA SER A 119 -3.54 -2.95 -14.21
C SER A 119 -3.15 -3.55 -15.55
N LEU A 120 -1.86 -3.88 -15.72
CA LEU A 120 -1.35 -4.57 -16.91
C LEU A 120 -1.97 -5.97 -17.08
N SER A 121 -2.07 -6.73 -15.99
CA SER A 121 -2.62 -8.10 -16.03
C SER A 121 -4.10 -8.17 -16.40
N LEU A 122 -4.88 -7.16 -16.03
CA LEU A 122 -6.33 -7.12 -16.23
C LEU A 122 -6.79 -6.19 -17.37
N GLY A 123 -5.87 -5.45 -17.99
CA GLY A 123 -6.21 -4.44 -19.00
C GLY A 123 -7.05 -3.29 -18.44
N LEU A 124 -6.71 -2.87 -17.22
CA LEU A 124 -7.32 -1.75 -16.50
C LEU A 124 -6.34 -0.58 -16.43
N GLU A 125 -6.87 0.61 -16.18
CA GLU A 125 -6.04 1.80 -15.97
C GLU A 125 -5.65 1.93 -14.48
N PRO A 126 -4.41 2.35 -14.16
CA PRO A 126 -4.10 2.84 -12.83
C PRO A 126 -4.88 4.13 -12.55
N ASN A 127 -5.38 4.29 -11.34
CA ASN A 127 -6.04 5.49 -10.83
C ASN A 127 -5.41 5.94 -9.50
N MET A 128 -6.00 6.96 -8.86
CA MET A 128 -5.49 7.52 -7.63
C MET A 128 -5.25 6.47 -6.53
N ILE A 129 -4.17 6.67 -5.77
CA ILE A 129 -3.90 5.94 -4.54
C ILE A 129 -4.30 6.82 -3.36
N VAL A 130 -5.12 6.29 -2.46
CA VAL A 130 -5.45 6.93 -1.19
C VAL A 130 -4.74 6.18 -0.08
N ALA A 131 -4.03 6.87 0.80
CA ALA A 131 -3.40 6.26 1.97
C ALA A 131 -3.80 6.98 3.26
N PHE A 132 -4.13 6.20 4.28
CA PHE A 132 -4.52 6.69 5.59
C PHE A 132 -3.70 6.01 6.70
N THR A 133 -3.17 6.81 7.63
CA THR A 133 -2.39 6.33 8.77
C THR A 133 -3.13 6.54 10.10
N PRO A 134 -4.21 5.79 10.40
CA PRO A 134 -5.04 6.07 11.58
C PRO A 134 -4.29 5.91 12.90
N LYS A 135 -4.69 6.71 13.90
CA LYS A 135 -4.44 6.42 15.31
C LYS A 135 -5.73 6.01 15.98
N ILE A 136 -5.90 4.70 16.11
CA ILE A 136 -7.04 4.13 16.83
C ILE A 136 -6.74 4.20 18.32
N ARG A 137 -7.64 4.83 19.07
CA ARG A 137 -7.70 4.75 20.53
C ARG A 137 -9.05 4.13 20.86
N LEU A 138 -9.05 2.95 21.45
CA LEU A 138 -10.24 2.39 22.06
C LEU A 138 -10.36 3.01 23.44
N ASP A 139 -11.46 3.71 23.71
CA ASP A 139 -11.77 4.15 25.05
C ASP A 139 -12.24 2.92 25.83
N GLN A 140 -11.53 2.57 26.90
CA GLN A 140 -11.85 1.38 27.71
C GLN A 140 -13.09 1.60 28.60
N SER A 141 -13.73 2.77 28.52
CA SER A 141 -14.96 3.08 29.26
C SER A 141 -16.24 2.53 28.61
N GLU A 142 -16.15 1.91 27.42
CA GLU A 142 -17.29 1.33 26.69
C GLU A 142 -17.32 -0.21 26.65
N VAL A 143 -16.52 -0.91 27.49
CA VAL A 143 -16.58 -2.38 27.65
C VAL A 143 -17.08 -2.77 29.02
#